data_AF-A0A928T0I7-F1
#
_entry.id   AF-A0A928T0I7-F1
#
_cell.length_a   1.000
_cell.length_b   1.000
_cell.length_c   1.000
_cell.angle_alpha   90.00
_cell.angle_beta   90.00
_cell.angle_gamma   90.00
#
_symmetry.space_group_name_H-M   'P 1'
#
loop_
_entity.id
_entity.type
_entity.pdbx_description
1 polymer ?
#
loop_
_entity_poly.entity_id
_entity_poly.type
_entity_poly.pdbx_seq_one_letter_code
_entity_poly.pdbx_strand_id
1 'polypeptide(L)'
;MRTILGSALIVVVSLLGFACSSEAGDPAPGGGSDRQKPVGCSGKCDSPTDVFVSPYVADVAKMNAIWPGQPAMTKVEDAYTVLVDLGQAKFPAPTHLFGAPVNVIPYSNEDGVTDAAGKTVERGDSGVAKAFPRGVVGYAIKHHRPEHRTLSPQDIAANMKEQVKLQDTHIEIVVGVSRDGQAGAITLNNPQTYEQGFFGTPQYSMVFVKPDWPSYLSAGQIKAFNDNVRTMIAAFNTVSDFPGDYNGGDPLAAHDIPRLREHVKQMVLAVTGDAAAQDFFKDKANLVYCAELAFLGTSAGLHFPLNDATMVPLVGQAPWDAFKAEVEKHNAGQTSAFTTLNKNQRAKYVDLALAPADLAAMPSYSSNAADAQKLAFKPMTMADILQHFLRTHVPREQLGEQMAPVQGQLLEQMKPGVLEAMAMDQLPATDPKRVAVEQLFDALVAVVKKSYASYAEFQAALEPLMEQARKVTGPRDDTGTGYFVPPSLLHVVAQGKHPGGLIGLKYVGHGIHWSAVSLPAAPPPADPNDNGSLNVVPGNNPYAKSCRSSCGGSSPDGSCWCDASCAEYGDCCADKAEVCQ
;
A
#
# COMPACT_ATOMS: atom_id res chain seq x y z
N MET A 1 29.27 54.19 -22.08
CA MET A 1 30.53 54.95 -22.31
C MET A 1 30.92 55.63 -21.01
N ARG A 2 32.20 55.50 -20.61
CA ARG A 2 32.89 56.03 -19.40
C ARG A 2 32.84 55.18 -18.11
N THR A 3 33.70 54.14 -18.11
CA THR A 3 34.90 53.94 -17.26
C THR A 3 35.24 55.09 -16.25
N ILE A 4 35.85 54.94 -15.06
CA ILE A 4 36.73 53.92 -14.44
C ILE A 4 37.12 54.34 -12.98
N LEU A 5 37.58 53.38 -12.16
CA LEU A 5 38.52 53.44 -10.99
C LEU A 5 38.07 53.93 -9.60
N GLY A 6 38.37 53.07 -8.61
CA GLY A 6 38.49 53.39 -7.18
C GLY A 6 38.78 52.14 -6.33
N SER A 7 40.03 51.66 -6.35
CA SER A 7 40.54 50.55 -5.53
C SER A 7 41.30 51.07 -4.29
N ALA A 8 41.18 50.38 -3.14
CA ALA A 8 42.19 50.13 -2.08
C ALA A 8 41.46 49.48 -0.88
N LEU A 9 41.58 48.19 -0.56
CA LEU A 9 42.73 47.35 -0.17
C LEU A 9 43.37 47.75 1.18
N ILE A 10 43.07 46.99 2.24
CA ILE A 10 44.07 46.59 3.25
C ILE A 10 43.97 45.08 3.45
N VAL A 11 45.09 44.43 3.16
CA VAL A 11 45.41 43.02 3.33
C VAL A 11 46.33 42.92 4.53
N VAL A 12 46.10 41.93 5.41
CA VAL A 12 47.19 41.34 6.21
C VAL A 12 47.33 39.89 5.80
N VAL A 13 48.48 39.62 5.19
CA VAL A 13 48.98 38.32 4.76
C VAL A 13 49.57 37.59 5.97
N SER A 14 49.30 36.29 6.09
CA SER A 14 50.30 35.33 6.59
C SER A 14 50.24 34.06 5.76
N LEU A 15 51.18 34.02 4.82
CA LEU A 15 51.84 32.88 4.17
C LEU A 15 52.34 31.87 5.23
N LEU A 16 52.59 30.58 5.02
CA LEU A 16 52.69 29.66 3.88
C LEU A 16 52.89 28.26 4.50
N GLY A 17 52.41 27.20 3.85
CA GLY A 17 52.74 25.83 4.29
C GLY A 17 52.02 24.72 3.52
N PHE A 18 52.39 24.55 2.25
CA PHE A 18 51.97 23.53 1.29
C PHE A 18 51.82 22.08 1.81
N ALA A 19 50.73 21.41 1.42
CA ALA A 19 50.76 20.11 0.72
C ALA A 19 49.39 19.81 0.07
N CYS A 20 49.45 19.23 -1.13
CA CYS A 20 48.35 18.98 -2.07
C CYS A 20 47.42 17.83 -1.65
N SER A 21 46.12 17.93 -1.96
CA SER A 21 45.49 17.14 -3.04
C SER A 21 43.98 17.38 -3.10
N SER A 22 43.52 17.51 -4.33
CA SER A 22 42.14 17.67 -4.80
C SER A 22 41.28 16.44 -4.53
N GLU A 23 40.04 16.63 -4.10
CA GLU A 23 38.85 16.15 -4.81
C GLU A 23 37.59 16.84 -4.26
N ALA A 24 36.78 17.33 -5.19
CA ALA A 24 35.60 18.14 -4.94
C ALA A 24 34.47 17.27 -4.38
N GLY A 25 33.81 17.79 -3.35
CA GLY A 25 32.73 17.11 -2.65
C GLY A 25 31.50 16.87 -3.51
N ASP A 26 30.94 15.68 -3.34
CA ASP A 26 29.61 15.30 -3.78
C ASP A 26 28.53 16.19 -3.15
N PRO A 27 27.51 16.63 -3.92
CA PRO A 27 26.26 17.10 -3.35
C PRO A 27 25.39 15.90 -2.95
N ALA A 28 25.04 15.83 -1.67
CA ALA A 28 24.13 14.84 -1.09
C ALA A 28 22.75 14.82 -1.78
N PRO A 29 22.12 13.64 -1.96
CA PRO A 29 20.77 13.55 -2.49
C PRO A 29 19.73 13.86 -1.40
N GLY A 30 18.86 14.83 -1.71
CA GLY A 30 17.48 15.03 -1.23
C GLY A 30 17.08 14.62 0.19
N GLY A 31 16.70 15.61 1.00
CA GLY A 31 16.04 15.43 2.30
C GLY A 31 14.74 14.63 2.22
N GLY A 32 14.86 13.31 2.42
CA GLY A 32 13.78 12.42 2.80
C GLY A 32 13.60 12.44 4.31
N SER A 33 12.36 12.36 4.78
CA SER A 33 12.05 12.12 6.20
C SER A 33 12.86 10.93 6.72
N ASP A 34 13.58 11.08 7.82
CA ASP A 34 14.28 10.01 8.53
C ASP A 34 13.28 8.94 9.01
N ARG A 35 12.93 8.05 8.08
CA ARG A 35 12.32 6.75 8.35
C ARG A 35 13.51 5.85 8.63
N GLN A 36 13.66 5.35 9.86
CA GLN A 36 14.69 4.36 10.18
C GLN A 36 14.48 3.13 9.30
N LYS A 37 15.17 3.11 8.15
CA LYS A 37 15.45 1.89 7.39
C LYS A 37 16.82 1.41 7.86
N PRO A 38 16.98 0.13 8.21
CA PRO A 38 18.31 -0.48 8.19
C PRO A 38 18.90 -0.29 6.79
N VAL A 39 20.14 0.17 6.72
CA VAL A 39 20.86 0.36 5.45
C VAL A 39 20.97 -1.00 4.76
N GLY A 40 20.44 -1.13 3.54
CA GLY A 40 20.60 -2.31 2.68
C GLY A 40 19.37 -3.21 2.44
N CYS A 41 18.17 -2.88 2.92
CA CYS A 41 17.00 -3.75 2.69
C CYS A 41 16.19 -3.40 1.41
N SER A 42 16.04 -4.41 0.55
CA SER A 42 14.95 -4.53 -0.44
C SER A 42 14.18 -5.83 -0.13
N GLY A 43 12.92 -5.72 0.29
CA GLY A 43 12.19 -6.79 1.01
C GLY A 43 12.00 -6.43 2.49
N LYS A 44 11.65 -7.42 3.35
CA LYS A 44 11.30 -7.25 4.79
C LYS A 44 12.15 -6.15 5.47
N CYS A 45 11.58 -4.96 5.62
CA CYS A 45 12.17 -3.88 6.42
C CYS A 45 11.55 -3.80 7.81
N ASP A 46 10.60 -4.69 8.13
CA ASP A 46 9.93 -4.68 9.42
C ASP A 46 10.71 -5.58 10.38
N SER A 47 11.33 -4.97 11.38
CA SER A 47 11.66 -5.67 12.62
C SER A 47 10.38 -6.35 13.16
N PRO A 48 10.43 -7.61 13.64
CA PRO A 48 9.25 -8.36 14.09
C PRO A 48 8.50 -7.80 15.31
N THR A 49 8.86 -6.63 15.85
CA THR A 49 8.37 -6.22 17.18
C THR A 49 6.94 -5.68 17.19
N ASP A 50 6.34 -5.30 16.05
CA ASP A 50 5.02 -4.64 15.99
C ASP A 50 3.98 -5.27 15.03
N VAL A 51 4.27 -6.42 14.40
CA VAL A 51 3.33 -7.09 13.47
C VAL A 51 2.62 -8.23 14.19
N PHE A 52 1.29 -8.25 14.14
CA PHE A 52 0.49 -9.40 14.60
C PHE A 52 0.94 -10.65 13.84
N VAL A 53 1.60 -11.57 14.53
CA VAL A 53 1.96 -12.87 13.96
C VAL A 53 0.75 -13.79 14.10
N SER A 54 0.18 -14.15 12.97
CA SER A 54 -1.01 -14.97 12.93
C SER A 54 -0.68 -16.41 13.30
N PRO A 55 -1.47 -17.04 14.18
CA PRO A 55 -1.30 -18.46 14.51
C PRO A 55 -1.90 -19.39 13.45
N TYR A 56 -2.56 -18.87 12.42
CA TYR A 56 -3.31 -19.70 11.48
C TYR A 56 -2.43 -20.20 10.32
N VAL A 57 -2.77 -21.37 9.80
CA VAL A 57 -2.10 -22.01 8.65
C VAL A 57 -3.09 -22.27 7.53
N ALA A 58 -2.64 -22.09 6.29
CA ALA A 58 -3.46 -22.36 5.12
C ALA A 58 -3.26 -23.80 4.61
N ASP A 59 -4.35 -24.42 4.18
CA ASP A 59 -4.37 -25.74 3.56
C ASP A 59 -4.29 -25.59 2.04
N VAL A 60 -3.14 -25.94 1.47
CA VAL A 60 -2.85 -25.81 0.03
C VAL A 60 -3.78 -26.68 -0.83
N ALA A 61 -4.25 -27.82 -0.33
CA ALA A 61 -5.19 -28.67 -1.07
C ALA A 61 -6.57 -28.00 -1.15
N LYS A 62 -7.04 -27.41 -0.03
CA LYS A 62 -8.28 -26.61 0.00
C LYS A 62 -8.17 -25.35 -0.87
N MET A 63 -7.02 -24.67 -0.84
CA MET A 63 -6.76 -23.53 -1.72
C MET A 63 -6.83 -23.94 -3.20
N ASN A 64 -6.23 -25.06 -3.60
CA ASN A 64 -6.33 -25.56 -4.99
C ASN A 64 -7.76 -25.96 -5.38
N ALA A 65 -8.61 -26.34 -4.42
CA ALA A 65 -10.03 -26.62 -4.68
C ALA A 65 -10.85 -25.33 -4.88
N ILE A 66 -10.50 -24.25 -4.18
CA ILE A 66 -11.10 -22.92 -4.36
C ILE A 66 -10.62 -22.29 -5.67
N TRP A 67 -9.32 -22.35 -5.94
CA TRP A 67 -8.66 -21.78 -7.11
C TRP A 67 -8.03 -22.87 -7.98
N PRO A 68 -8.85 -23.63 -8.74
CA PRO A 68 -8.33 -24.62 -9.65
C PRO A 68 -7.55 -23.96 -10.79
N GLY A 69 -6.47 -24.59 -11.26
CA GLY A 69 -5.66 -24.08 -12.36
C GLY A 69 -4.30 -24.75 -12.47
N GLN A 70 -3.49 -24.30 -13.44
CA GLN A 70 -2.18 -24.87 -13.75
C GLN A 70 -1.10 -23.78 -13.78
N PRO A 71 0.08 -24.01 -13.17
CA PRO A 71 0.40 -25.16 -12.31
C PRO A 71 -0.37 -25.12 -10.98
N ALA A 72 -0.64 -26.27 -10.38
CA ALA A 72 -1.23 -26.34 -9.04
C ALA A 72 -0.31 -25.70 -7.98
N MET A 73 -0.89 -25.14 -6.91
CA MET A 73 -0.14 -24.60 -5.78
C MET A 73 0.50 -25.76 -5.02
N THR A 74 1.78 -25.60 -4.68
CA THR A 74 2.55 -26.54 -3.85
C THR A 74 2.80 -25.97 -2.45
N LYS A 75 2.75 -24.63 -2.33
CA LYS A 75 2.87 -23.86 -1.09
C LYS A 75 1.98 -22.62 -1.15
N VAL A 76 1.75 -21.98 -0.02
CA VAL A 76 0.87 -20.80 0.11
C VAL A 76 1.38 -19.63 -0.73
N GLU A 77 2.70 -19.45 -0.81
CA GLU A 77 3.35 -18.39 -1.60
C GLU A 77 3.01 -18.45 -3.09
N ASP A 78 2.65 -19.64 -3.61
CA ASP A 78 2.30 -19.82 -5.02
C ASP A 78 0.98 -19.09 -5.38
N ALA A 79 0.12 -18.79 -4.39
CA ALA A 79 -1.09 -17.98 -4.58
C ALA A 79 -0.79 -16.48 -4.82
N TYR A 80 0.41 -16.04 -4.47
CA TYR A 80 0.85 -14.63 -4.48
C TYR A 80 2.04 -14.40 -5.42
N THR A 81 2.39 -15.42 -6.19
CA THR A 81 3.45 -15.43 -7.18
C THR A 81 2.82 -15.67 -8.54
N VAL A 82 3.29 -14.96 -9.57
CA VAL A 82 2.92 -15.24 -10.96
C VAL A 82 4.08 -15.88 -11.69
N LEU A 83 3.81 -16.92 -12.46
CA LEU A 83 4.76 -17.48 -13.41
C LEU A 83 4.72 -16.62 -14.69
N VAL A 84 5.73 -15.80 -14.89
CA VAL A 84 5.88 -15.03 -16.14
C VAL A 84 6.46 -15.97 -17.19
N ASP A 85 5.73 -16.18 -18.28
CA ASP A 85 6.11 -17.07 -19.38
C ASP A 85 6.06 -16.29 -20.70
N LEU A 86 7.20 -15.69 -21.08
CA LEU A 86 7.35 -14.88 -22.29
C LEU A 86 7.97 -15.70 -23.44
N GLY A 87 7.81 -17.03 -23.41
CA GLY A 87 8.36 -17.98 -24.37
C GLY A 87 9.84 -18.25 -24.14
N GLN A 88 10.72 -17.28 -24.45
CA GLN A 88 12.18 -17.42 -24.29
C GLN A 88 12.64 -17.29 -22.82
N ALA A 89 11.80 -16.69 -21.96
CA ALA A 89 12.07 -16.52 -20.54
C ALA A 89 10.85 -16.99 -19.74
N LYS A 90 11.12 -17.81 -18.72
CA LYS A 90 10.10 -18.33 -17.80
C LYS A 90 10.61 -18.28 -16.38
N PHE A 91 9.94 -17.53 -15.51
CA PHE A 91 10.39 -17.32 -14.13
C PHE A 91 9.23 -16.93 -13.19
N PRO A 92 9.32 -17.27 -11.89
CA PRO A 92 8.36 -16.80 -10.91
C PRO A 92 8.64 -15.33 -10.55
N ALA A 93 7.60 -14.50 -10.55
CA ALA A 93 7.63 -13.12 -10.08
C ALA A 93 6.74 -13.00 -8.82
N PRO A 94 7.31 -12.58 -7.67
CA PRO A 94 6.61 -12.52 -6.38
C PRO A 94 5.73 -11.25 -6.29
N THR A 95 4.74 -11.13 -7.17
CA THR A 95 4.01 -9.87 -7.39
C THR A 95 3.27 -9.37 -6.17
N HIS A 96 2.73 -10.26 -5.33
CA HIS A 96 1.93 -9.93 -4.15
C HIS A 96 2.59 -10.38 -2.84
N LEU A 97 3.88 -10.73 -2.86
CA LEU A 97 4.59 -11.13 -1.65
C LEU A 97 5.30 -9.94 -1.01
N PHE A 98 5.29 -9.93 0.33
CA PHE A 98 5.93 -8.91 1.18
C PHE A 98 7.07 -9.55 2.00
N GLY A 99 7.72 -10.55 1.41
CA GLY A 99 8.67 -11.46 2.07
C GLY A 99 8.05 -12.82 2.41
N ALA A 100 8.86 -13.70 3.03
CA ALA A 100 8.44 -15.03 3.48
C ALA A 100 8.67 -15.20 4.99
N PRO A 101 7.87 -16.02 5.70
CA PRO A 101 6.67 -16.73 5.22
C PRO A 101 5.42 -15.83 5.15
N VAL A 102 4.39 -16.28 4.42
CA VAL A 102 3.07 -15.61 4.36
C VAL A 102 2.39 -15.61 5.74
N ASN A 103 1.98 -14.43 6.22
CA ASN A 103 1.20 -14.29 7.46
C ASN A 103 -0.30 -14.39 7.18
N VAL A 104 -0.92 -15.55 7.44
CA VAL A 104 -2.31 -15.85 7.03
C VAL A 104 -3.34 -15.26 8.00
N ILE A 105 -4.25 -14.42 7.53
CA ILE A 105 -5.34 -13.83 8.32
C ILE A 105 -6.67 -14.36 7.80
N PRO A 106 -7.40 -15.20 8.55
CA PRO A 106 -8.63 -15.77 8.05
C PRO A 106 -9.80 -14.78 8.09
N TYR A 107 -10.70 -14.90 7.12
CA TYR A 107 -11.92 -14.11 7.02
C TYR A 107 -13.10 -14.94 6.47
N SER A 108 -14.31 -14.44 6.66
CA SER A 108 -15.52 -14.86 5.93
C SER A 108 -16.61 -13.79 6.04
N ASN A 109 -17.53 -13.76 5.08
CA ASN A 109 -18.78 -13.01 5.17
C ASN A 109 -19.79 -13.65 6.13
N GLU A 110 -19.58 -14.91 6.51
CA GLU A 110 -20.55 -15.68 7.29
C GLU A 110 -20.03 -15.96 8.70
N ASP A 111 -20.96 -15.92 9.67
CA ASP A 111 -20.78 -16.47 11.01
C ASP A 111 -21.14 -17.97 10.99
N GLY A 112 -20.54 -18.77 11.87
CA GLY A 112 -20.76 -20.23 11.88
C GLY A 112 -20.12 -20.98 10.70
N VAL A 113 -19.17 -20.38 9.99
CA VAL A 113 -18.45 -21.01 8.87
C VAL A 113 -17.57 -22.17 9.35
N THR A 114 -17.35 -23.17 8.50
CA THR A 114 -16.45 -24.29 8.82
C THR A 114 -15.03 -24.00 8.33
N ASP A 115 -14.04 -24.19 9.20
CA ASP A 115 -12.62 -24.03 8.87
C ASP A 115 -12.05 -25.22 8.07
N ALA A 116 -10.79 -25.16 7.64
CA ALA A 116 -10.18 -26.23 6.85
C ALA A 116 -10.09 -27.59 7.58
N ALA A 117 -10.08 -27.57 8.91
CA ALA A 117 -10.05 -28.76 9.77
C ALA A 117 -11.45 -29.31 10.09
N GLY A 118 -12.52 -28.70 9.55
CA GLY A 118 -13.89 -29.13 9.79
C GLY A 118 -14.50 -28.57 11.08
N LYS A 119 -13.86 -27.60 11.75
CA LYS A 119 -14.36 -26.97 12.96
C LYS A 119 -15.22 -25.76 12.63
N THR A 120 -16.35 -25.62 13.30
CA THR A 120 -17.18 -24.42 13.22
C THR A 120 -16.50 -23.22 13.89
N VAL A 121 -16.38 -22.13 13.14
CA VAL A 121 -15.92 -20.82 13.57
C VAL A 121 -17.13 -19.96 13.83
N GLU A 122 -17.30 -19.50 15.07
CA GLU A 122 -18.46 -18.71 15.47
C GLU A 122 -18.59 -17.42 14.66
N ARG A 123 -17.46 -16.75 14.39
CA ARG A 123 -17.44 -15.45 13.71
C ARG A 123 -16.46 -15.38 12.55
N GLY A 124 -16.98 -15.05 11.36
CA GLY A 124 -16.19 -14.94 10.12
C GLY A 124 -15.11 -13.86 10.19
N ASP A 125 -15.36 -12.77 10.92
CA ASP A 125 -14.45 -11.62 11.02
C ASP A 125 -13.40 -11.76 12.15
N SER A 126 -13.46 -12.83 12.94
CA SER A 126 -12.65 -12.97 14.15
C SER A 126 -11.13 -13.02 13.91
N GLY A 127 -10.68 -13.54 12.75
CA GLY A 127 -9.28 -13.50 12.35
C GLY A 127 -8.80 -12.08 12.09
N VAL A 128 -9.56 -11.33 11.30
CA VAL A 128 -9.28 -9.92 10.98
C VAL A 128 -9.34 -9.04 12.23
N ALA A 129 -10.31 -9.25 13.12
CA ALA A 129 -10.46 -8.47 14.36
C ALA A 129 -9.23 -8.56 15.31
N LYS A 130 -8.48 -9.67 15.28
CA LYS A 130 -7.20 -9.80 16.02
C LYS A 130 -6.11 -8.91 15.42
N ALA A 131 -6.06 -8.84 14.09
CA ALA A 131 -5.12 -8.01 13.38
C ALA A 131 -5.53 -6.52 13.41
N PHE A 132 -6.83 -6.21 13.45
CA PHE A 132 -7.39 -4.85 13.44
C PHE A 132 -8.28 -4.66 14.67
N PRO A 133 -7.70 -4.36 15.85
CA PRO A 133 -8.48 -4.16 17.06
C PRO A 133 -9.37 -2.91 16.95
N ARG A 134 -10.36 -2.81 17.83
CA ARG A 134 -11.34 -1.72 17.87
C ARG A 134 -10.69 -0.35 17.70
N GLY A 135 -11.20 0.42 16.73
CA GLY A 135 -10.74 1.77 16.40
C GLY A 135 -9.56 1.83 15.43
N VAL A 136 -8.87 0.73 15.14
CA VAL A 136 -7.80 0.70 14.13
C VAL A 136 -8.39 0.69 12.73
N VAL A 137 -7.81 1.51 11.85
CA VAL A 137 -8.12 1.53 10.42
C VAL A 137 -6.95 0.97 9.62
N GLY A 138 -7.27 0.24 8.56
CA GLY A 138 -6.32 -0.07 7.49
C GLY A 138 -7.05 -0.47 6.23
N TYR A 139 -6.39 -1.26 5.38
CA TYR A 139 -6.89 -1.54 4.05
C TYR A 139 -6.66 -3.00 3.69
N ALA A 140 -7.61 -3.58 2.95
CA ALA A 140 -7.47 -4.88 2.31
C ALA A 140 -7.46 -4.68 0.79
N ILE A 141 -6.38 -5.14 0.15
CA ILE A 141 -6.21 -5.06 -1.30
C ILE A 141 -6.63 -6.39 -1.89
N LYS A 142 -7.85 -6.47 -2.43
CA LYS A 142 -8.37 -7.69 -3.07
C LYS A 142 -7.72 -7.91 -4.43
N HIS A 143 -7.42 -9.16 -4.75
CA HIS A 143 -6.79 -9.53 -6.01
C HIS A 143 -7.23 -10.90 -6.53
N HIS A 144 -7.17 -11.09 -7.85
CA HIS A 144 -7.45 -12.37 -8.52
C HIS A 144 -6.21 -13.24 -8.76
N ARG A 145 -5.06 -12.86 -8.18
CA ARG A 145 -3.79 -13.56 -8.41
C ARG A 145 -3.83 -15.09 -8.27
N PRO A 146 -4.51 -15.69 -7.25
CA PRO A 146 -4.57 -17.14 -7.11
C PRO A 146 -5.26 -17.85 -8.29
N GLU A 147 -6.19 -17.18 -8.97
CA GLU A 147 -6.89 -17.69 -10.16
C GLU A 147 -6.01 -17.56 -11.41
N HIS A 148 -5.16 -16.54 -11.47
CA HIS A 148 -4.33 -16.19 -12.61
C HIS A 148 -2.83 -16.31 -12.31
N ARG A 149 -2.37 -17.57 -12.22
CA ARG A 149 -1.00 -17.93 -11.82
C ARG A 149 0.05 -17.88 -12.91
N THR A 150 -0.36 -17.72 -14.17
CA THR A 150 0.57 -17.58 -15.30
C THR A 150 0.28 -16.26 -16.02
N LEU A 151 1.33 -15.57 -16.45
CA LEU A 151 1.25 -14.40 -17.30
C LEU A 151 2.03 -14.67 -18.60
N SER A 152 1.31 -14.84 -19.69
CA SER A 152 1.85 -15.00 -21.04
C SER A 152 1.61 -13.74 -21.90
N PRO A 153 2.32 -13.58 -23.04
CA PRO A 153 2.05 -12.51 -24.01
C PRO A 153 0.58 -12.49 -24.48
N GLN A 154 -0.05 -13.66 -24.59
CA GLN A 154 -1.45 -13.79 -24.96
C GLN A 154 -2.37 -13.21 -23.86
N ASP A 155 -2.07 -13.49 -22.59
CA ASP A 155 -2.84 -12.96 -21.46
C ASP A 155 -2.71 -11.43 -21.35
N ILE A 156 -1.50 -10.92 -21.59
CA ILE A 156 -1.20 -9.48 -21.64
C ILE A 156 -2.01 -8.80 -22.75
N ALA A 157 -2.02 -9.38 -23.95
CA ALA A 157 -2.79 -8.85 -25.08
C ALA A 157 -4.30 -8.93 -24.86
N ALA A 158 -4.79 -10.01 -24.21
CA ALA A 158 -6.21 -10.24 -23.98
C ALA A 158 -6.81 -9.29 -22.93
N ASN A 159 -6.05 -8.94 -21.88
CA ASN A 159 -6.57 -8.10 -20.81
C ASN A 159 -5.51 -7.18 -20.17
N MET A 160 -4.90 -6.34 -21.00
CA MET A 160 -3.83 -5.42 -20.59
C MET A 160 -4.19 -4.59 -19.35
N LYS A 161 -5.40 -4.01 -19.34
CA LYS A 161 -5.86 -3.10 -18.27
C LYS A 161 -5.87 -3.78 -16.90
N GLU A 162 -6.21 -5.06 -16.85
CA GLU A 162 -6.21 -5.83 -15.61
C GLU A 162 -4.80 -6.22 -15.18
N GLN A 163 -3.95 -6.62 -16.14
CA GLN A 163 -2.58 -7.01 -15.84
C GLN A 163 -1.73 -5.84 -15.32
N VAL A 164 -1.89 -4.63 -15.87
CA VAL A 164 -1.15 -3.43 -15.41
C VAL A 164 -1.56 -2.96 -14.02
N LYS A 165 -2.77 -3.30 -13.58
CA LYS A 165 -3.27 -3.05 -12.22
C LYS A 165 -2.84 -4.12 -11.22
N LEU A 166 -1.89 -5.00 -11.60
CA LEU A 166 -1.47 -6.15 -10.81
C LEU A 166 -2.60 -7.16 -10.52
N GLN A 167 -3.75 -7.04 -11.18
CA GLN A 167 -4.99 -7.74 -10.82
C GLN A 167 -5.51 -7.40 -9.41
N ASP A 168 -5.11 -6.25 -8.87
CA ASP A 168 -5.71 -5.67 -7.67
C ASP A 168 -7.05 -5.04 -8.08
N THR A 169 -8.15 -5.60 -7.59
CA THR A 169 -9.49 -5.31 -8.11
C THR A 169 -10.28 -4.34 -7.25
N HIS A 170 -10.17 -4.45 -5.93
CA HIS A 170 -10.93 -3.66 -4.99
C HIS A 170 -10.11 -3.32 -3.74
N ILE A 171 -10.36 -2.15 -3.18
CA ILE A 171 -9.82 -1.73 -1.87
C ILE A 171 -10.96 -1.72 -0.88
N GLU A 172 -10.83 -2.54 0.17
CA GLU A 172 -11.72 -2.49 1.32
C GLU A 172 -11.05 -1.70 2.44
N ILE A 173 -11.78 -0.78 3.07
CA ILE A 173 -11.25 -0.05 4.22
C ILE A 173 -11.63 -0.83 5.47
N VAL A 174 -10.65 -1.47 6.09
CA VAL A 174 -10.84 -2.31 7.27
C VAL A 174 -10.94 -1.44 8.50
N VAL A 175 -12.01 -1.62 9.28
CA VAL A 175 -12.21 -0.92 10.54
C VAL A 175 -12.45 -1.94 11.64
N GLY A 176 -11.58 -1.93 12.66
CA GLY A 176 -11.81 -2.69 13.88
C GLY A 176 -12.95 -2.07 14.67
N VAL A 177 -13.90 -2.88 15.13
CA VAL A 177 -15.13 -2.44 15.82
C VAL A 177 -15.43 -3.31 17.05
N SER A 178 -16.45 -2.90 17.81
CA SER A 178 -17.14 -3.79 18.75
C SER A 178 -18.43 -4.29 18.10
N ARG A 179 -18.52 -5.61 17.85
CA ARG A 179 -19.74 -6.26 17.35
C ARG A 179 -20.24 -7.20 18.45
N ASP A 180 -21.46 -6.96 18.92
CA ASP A 180 -22.12 -7.73 19.98
C ASP A 180 -21.29 -7.82 21.28
N GLY A 181 -20.63 -6.71 21.65
CA GLY A 181 -19.81 -6.63 22.86
C GLY A 181 -18.45 -7.32 22.77
N GLN A 182 -18.10 -7.87 21.61
CA GLN A 182 -16.83 -8.54 21.35
C GLN A 182 -16.04 -7.84 20.25
N ALA A 183 -14.72 -8.07 20.20
CA ALA A 183 -13.88 -7.56 19.12
C ALA A 183 -14.39 -8.04 17.75
N GLY A 184 -14.50 -7.12 16.81
CA GLY A 184 -14.90 -7.40 15.43
C GLY A 184 -14.16 -6.55 14.44
N ALA A 185 -14.39 -6.82 13.16
CA ALA A 185 -13.94 -5.99 12.07
C ALA A 185 -15.03 -5.93 10.98
N ILE A 186 -15.12 -4.78 10.33
CA ILE A 186 -15.97 -4.56 9.17
C ILE A 186 -15.15 -3.91 8.06
N THR A 187 -15.77 -3.75 6.90
CA THR A 187 -15.24 -2.91 5.83
C THR A 187 -16.17 -1.72 5.57
N LEU A 188 -15.57 -0.57 5.25
CA LEU A 188 -16.23 0.56 4.62
C LEU A 188 -15.80 0.59 3.15
N ASN A 189 -16.76 0.50 2.23
CA ASN A 189 -16.49 0.31 0.81
C ASN A 189 -17.20 1.38 -0.02
N ASN A 190 -16.64 1.72 -1.17
CA ASN A 190 -17.44 2.27 -2.25
C ASN A 190 -17.43 1.27 -3.43
N PRO A 191 -18.58 0.73 -3.88
CA PRO A 191 -19.93 1.06 -3.44
C PRO A 191 -20.19 0.61 -2.00
N GLN A 192 -21.00 1.37 -1.26
CA GLN A 192 -21.34 1.12 0.15
C GLN A 192 -21.91 -0.27 0.41
N THR A 193 -22.55 -0.88 -0.58
CA THR A 193 -23.17 -2.22 -0.49
C THR A 193 -22.20 -3.37 -0.76
N TYR A 194 -20.96 -3.08 -1.17
CA TYR A 194 -19.98 -4.11 -1.50
C TYR A 194 -19.72 -5.03 -0.31
N GLU A 195 -19.89 -6.33 -0.53
CA GLU A 195 -19.83 -7.40 0.48
C GLU A 195 -20.69 -7.14 1.73
N GLN A 196 -21.67 -6.24 1.65
CA GLN A 196 -22.49 -5.81 2.80
C GLN A 196 -21.64 -5.37 4.02
N GLY A 197 -20.44 -4.81 3.78
CA GLY A 197 -19.51 -4.40 4.82
C GLY A 197 -18.70 -5.54 5.46
N PHE A 198 -18.63 -6.71 4.82
CA PHE A 198 -17.73 -7.81 5.15
C PHE A 198 -16.51 -7.85 4.20
N PHE A 199 -15.82 -8.99 4.08
CA PHE A 199 -14.49 -9.12 3.45
C PHE A 199 -14.46 -9.92 2.14
N GLY A 200 -15.50 -10.69 1.83
CA GLY A 200 -15.59 -11.48 0.60
C GLY A 200 -15.93 -12.96 0.76
N THR A 201 -16.05 -13.60 -0.40
CA THR A 201 -16.23 -15.04 -0.55
C THR A 201 -14.87 -15.77 -0.64
N PRO A 202 -14.84 -17.12 -0.70
CA PRO A 202 -13.60 -17.88 -0.85
C PRO A 202 -12.77 -17.53 -2.09
N GLN A 203 -13.39 -17.02 -3.16
CA GLN A 203 -12.72 -16.74 -4.44
C GLN A 203 -11.76 -15.56 -4.37
N TYR A 204 -11.92 -14.68 -3.39
CA TYR A 204 -11.05 -13.53 -3.25
C TYR A 204 -9.87 -13.87 -2.33
N SER A 205 -8.71 -13.35 -2.64
CA SER A 205 -7.62 -13.25 -1.67
C SER A 205 -7.28 -11.78 -1.55
N MET A 206 -6.66 -11.39 -0.44
CA MET A 206 -6.30 -9.99 -0.23
C MET A 206 -5.01 -9.80 0.55
N VAL A 207 -4.41 -8.63 0.41
CA VAL A 207 -3.29 -8.17 1.23
C VAL A 207 -3.82 -7.18 2.27
N PHE A 208 -3.61 -7.46 3.54
CA PHE A 208 -3.92 -6.53 4.64
C PHE A 208 -2.73 -5.63 4.92
N VAL A 209 -3.00 -4.32 4.99
CA VAL A 209 -2.01 -3.29 5.28
C VAL A 209 -2.57 -2.26 6.26
N LYS A 210 -1.68 -1.54 6.95
CA LYS A 210 -2.03 -0.43 7.86
C LYS A 210 -1.20 0.81 7.55
N PRO A 211 -1.67 2.01 7.94
CA PRO A 211 -0.84 3.20 7.96
C PRO A 211 0.50 2.96 8.66
N ASP A 212 1.58 3.35 8.01
CA ASP A 212 2.91 3.45 8.57
C ASP A 212 3.23 4.93 8.83
N TRP A 213 3.29 5.29 10.12
CA TRP A 213 3.31 6.66 10.59
C TRP A 213 4.75 7.17 10.69
N PRO A 214 5.02 8.44 10.33
CA PRO A 214 6.36 9.00 10.46
C PRO A 214 6.79 9.16 11.92
N SER A 215 8.08 8.97 12.16
CA SER A 215 8.74 9.00 13.48
C SER A 215 8.63 10.34 14.22
N TYR A 216 8.32 11.44 13.53
CA TYR A 216 8.15 12.76 14.14
C TYR A 216 6.82 12.92 14.90
N LEU A 217 5.87 11.99 14.75
CA LEU A 217 4.61 12.01 15.48
C LEU A 217 4.73 11.26 16.81
N SER A 218 4.23 11.85 17.88
CA SER A 218 4.03 11.17 19.15
C SER A 218 2.93 10.10 19.06
N ALA A 219 2.94 9.12 19.97
CA ALA A 219 1.89 8.10 20.06
C ALA A 219 0.48 8.71 20.22
N GLY A 220 0.35 9.82 20.96
CA GLY A 220 -0.90 10.55 21.10
C GLY A 220 -1.40 11.16 19.79
N GLN A 221 -0.49 11.76 19.01
CA GLN A 221 -0.82 12.30 17.69
C GLN A 221 -1.16 11.19 16.70
N ILE A 222 -0.43 10.07 16.69
CA ILE A 222 -0.74 8.90 15.85
C ILE A 222 -2.15 8.40 16.15
N LYS A 223 -2.52 8.25 17.43
CA LYS A 223 -3.88 7.86 17.82
C LYS A 223 -4.91 8.88 17.32
N ALA A 224 -4.67 10.18 17.52
CA ALA A 224 -5.58 11.24 17.12
C ALA A 224 -5.77 11.29 15.59
N PHE A 225 -4.71 11.14 14.81
CA PHE A 225 -4.80 11.06 13.35
C PHE A 225 -5.49 9.79 12.87
N ASN A 226 -5.22 8.63 13.48
CA ASN A 226 -5.95 7.39 13.17
C ASN A 226 -7.46 7.56 13.43
N ASP A 227 -7.83 8.11 14.58
CA ASP A 227 -9.22 8.39 14.95
C ASP A 227 -9.87 9.39 13.98
N ASN A 228 -9.16 10.47 13.62
CA ASN A 228 -9.65 11.46 12.66
C ASN A 228 -9.82 10.87 11.24
N VAL A 229 -8.85 10.08 10.76
CA VAL A 229 -8.92 9.36 9.48
C VAL A 229 -10.11 8.40 9.46
N ARG A 230 -10.36 7.67 10.56
CA ARG A 230 -11.52 6.77 10.67
C ARG A 230 -12.84 7.52 10.48
N THR A 231 -13.03 8.61 11.21
CA THR A 231 -14.25 9.43 11.10
C THR A 231 -14.38 10.06 9.73
N MET A 232 -13.28 10.58 9.18
CA MET A 232 -13.24 11.20 7.86
C MET A 232 -13.65 10.22 6.76
N ILE A 233 -13.11 8.99 6.79
CA ILE A 233 -13.50 7.93 5.86
C ILE A 233 -14.97 7.57 6.02
N ALA A 234 -15.46 7.39 7.26
CA ALA A 234 -16.87 7.08 7.50
C ALA A 234 -17.80 8.17 6.95
N ALA A 235 -17.40 9.44 7.09
CA ALA A 235 -18.16 10.58 6.61
C ALA A 235 -18.16 10.67 5.07
N PHE A 236 -17.00 10.51 4.40
CA PHE A 236 -16.97 10.42 2.94
C PHE A 236 -17.74 9.22 2.42
N ASN A 237 -17.57 8.05 3.05
CA ASN A 237 -18.27 6.83 2.67
C ASN A 237 -19.79 7.01 2.73
N THR A 238 -20.28 7.83 3.66
CA THR A 238 -21.71 8.12 3.84
C THR A 238 -22.31 8.91 2.67
N VAL A 239 -21.52 9.77 2.02
CA VAL A 239 -22.03 10.73 1.02
C VAL A 239 -21.54 10.49 -0.41
N SER A 240 -20.45 9.75 -0.59
CA SER A 240 -19.85 9.53 -1.92
C SER A 240 -20.62 8.48 -2.73
N ASP A 241 -20.85 8.76 -4.01
CA ASP A 241 -21.37 7.77 -4.95
C ASP A 241 -20.26 7.08 -5.75
N PHE A 242 -20.52 5.82 -6.10
CA PHE A 242 -19.58 4.98 -6.84
C PHE A 242 -19.81 5.10 -8.36
N PRO A 243 -18.74 5.19 -9.18
CA PRO A 243 -18.89 5.17 -10.63
C PRO A 243 -19.33 3.78 -11.12
N GLY A 244 -20.43 3.70 -11.88
CA GLY A 244 -21.00 2.42 -12.34
C GLY A 244 -20.19 1.64 -13.37
N ASP A 245 -19.26 2.29 -14.08
CA ASP A 245 -18.27 1.67 -14.97
C ASP A 245 -16.93 2.34 -14.66
N TYR A 246 -15.93 1.58 -14.21
CA TYR A 246 -14.61 2.12 -13.93
C TYR A 246 -13.53 1.23 -14.51
N ASN A 247 -13.07 1.61 -15.70
CA ASN A 247 -11.95 0.98 -16.37
C ASN A 247 -10.58 1.62 -16.04
N GLY A 248 -10.47 2.36 -14.93
CA GLY A 248 -9.20 2.97 -14.49
C GLY A 248 -8.73 4.15 -15.35
N GLY A 249 -9.66 4.78 -16.07
CA GLY A 249 -9.37 5.91 -16.95
C GLY A 249 -9.89 7.25 -16.44
N ASP A 250 -10.64 7.30 -15.34
CA ASP A 250 -11.23 8.55 -14.87
C ASP A 250 -10.24 9.31 -13.96
N PRO A 251 -10.06 10.62 -14.17
CA PRO A 251 -9.12 11.43 -13.40
C PRO A 251 -9.50 11.56 -11.91
N LEU A 252 -8.50 11.57 -11.02
CA LEU A 252 -8.70 11.79 -9.59
C LEU A 252 -9.19 13.22 -9.28
N ALA A 253 -10.42 13.35 -8.79
CA ALA A 253 -11.03 14.64 -8.46
C ALA A 253 -10.28 15.40 -7.36
N ALA A 254 -9.85 14.73 -6.29
CA ALA A 254 -9.19 15.33 -5.14
C ALA A 254 -7.66 15.13 -5.14
N HIS A 255 -6.99 15.56 -6.20
CA HIS A 255 -5.55 15.30 -6.42
C HIS A 255 -4.59 16.36 -5.85
N ASP A 256 -5.09 17.39 -5.16
CA ASP A 256 -4.27 18.40 -4.46
C ASP A 256 -4.97 18.95 -3.20
N ILE A 257 -4.26 19.75 -2.41
CA ILE A 257 -4.77 20.28 -1.14
C ILE A 257 -5.99 21.19 -1.32
N PRO A 258 -6.04 22.13 -2.28
CA PRO A 258 -7.24 22.94 -2.51
C PRO A 258 -8.48 22.11 -2.87
N ARG A 259 -8.36 21.13 -3.77
CA ARG A 259 -9.49 20.27 -4.15
C ARG A 259 -9.90 19.34 -3.01
N LEU A 260 -8.93 18.83 -2.25
CA LEU A 260 -9.18 18.04 -1.04
C LEU A 260 -9.96 18.87 0.00
N ARG A 261 -9.58 20.14 0.20
CA ARG A 261 -10.31 21.07 1.09
C ARG A 261 -11.76 21.24 0.68
N GLU A 262 -12.02 21.41 -0.63
CA GLU A 262 -13.38 21.52 -1.14
C GLU A 262 -14.19 20.25 -0.89
N HIS A 263 -13.60 19.06 -1.13
CA HIS A 263 -14.26 17.79 -0.84
C HIS A 263 -14.61 17.65 0.65
N VAL A 264 -13.71 18.06 1.56
CA VAL A 264 -13.98 18.04 3.02
C VAL A 264 -15.13 18.98 3.36
N LYS A 265 -15.14 20.20 2.82
CA LYS A 265 -16.22 21.16 3.02
C LYS A 265 -17.57 20.58 2.56
N GLN A 266 -17.62 20.07 1.33
CA GLN A 266 -18.84 19.48 0.77
C GLN A 266 -19.28 18.25 1.56
N MET A 267 -18.35 17.40 2.02
CA MET A 267 -18.69 16.25 2.85
C MET A 267 -19.37 16.66 4.15
N VAL A 268 -18.82 17.63 4.87
CA VAL A 268 -19.41 18.09 6.14
C VAL A 268 -20.81 18.67 5.90
N LEU A 269 -20.99 19.50 4.87
CA LEU A 269 -22.29 20.06 4.50
C LEU A 269 -23.30 18.98 4.10
N ALA A 270 -22.89 18.00 3.30
CA ALA A 270 -23.73 16.91 2.83
C ALA A 270 -24.22 16.00 3.96
N VAL A 271 -23.34 15.68 4.92
CA VAL A 271 -23.70 14.93 6.15
C VAL A 271 -24.75 15.68 6.96
N THR A 272 -24.72 17.02 6.97
CA THR A 272 -25.71 17.85 7.68
C THR A 272 -27.01 18.09 6.90
N GLY A 273 -27.15 17.51 5.71
CA GLY A 273 -28.37 17.57 4.91
C GLY A 273 -28.42 18.69 3.86
N ASP A 274 -27.30 19.34 3.56
CA ASP A 274 -27.25 20.31 2.45
C ASP A 274 -27.41 19.61 1.10
N ALA A 275 -28.46 19.98 0.34
CA ALA A 275 -28.80 19.33 -0.91
C ALA A 275 -27.77 19.58 -2.02
N ALA A 276 -27.20 20.79 -2.10
CA ALA A 276 -26.21 21.11 -3.13
C ALA A 276 -24.91 20.33 -2.88
N ALA A 277 -24.53 20.17 -1.62
CA ALA A 277 -23.39 19.35 -1.23
C ALA A 277 -23.63 17.85 -1.45
N GLN A 278 -24.85 17.35 -1.29
CA GLN A 278 -25.18 15.97 -1.68
C GLN A 278 -25.15 15.78 -3.20
N ASP A 279 -25.62 16.76 -3.97
CA ASP A 279 -25.57 16.71 -5.43
C ASP A 279 -24.14 16.83 -5.95
N PHE A 280 -23.23 17.51 -5.24
CA PHE A 280 -21.80 17.54 -5.54
C PHE A 280 -21.21 16.13 -5.66
N PHE A 281 -21.54 15.21 -4.74
CA PHE A 281 -21.02 13.83 -4.77
C PHE A 281 -21.72 12.91 -5.78
N LYS A 282 -22.84 13.35 -6.37
CA LYS A 282 -23.51 12.66 -7.49
C LYS A 282 -23.01 13.13 -8.84
N ASP A 283 -22.33 14.28 -8.89
CA ASP A 283 -21.69 14.78 -10.10
C ASP A 283 -20.62 13.78 -10.54
N LYS A 284 -20.61 13.45 -11.84
CA LYS A 284 -19.62 12.56 -12.47
C LYS A 284 -18.19 12.99 -12.17
N ALA A 285 -17.94 14.30 -12.03
CA ALA A 285 -16.62 14.83 -11.74
C ALA A 285 -16.12 14.54 -10.31
N ASN A 286 -17.01 14.18 -9.37
CA ASN A 286 -16.67 13.94 -7.96
C ASN A 286 -17.09 12.56 -7.45
N LEU A 287 -17.43 11.64 -8.36
CA LEU A 287 -17.63 10.24 -8.01
C LEU A 287 -16.32 9.69 -7.43
N VAL A 288 -16.44 8.76 -6.48
CA VAL A 288 -15.29 8.26 -5.72
C VAL A 288 -15.18 6.76 -5.89
N TYR A 289 -14.11 6.27 -6.51
CA TYR A 289 -13.86 4.82 -6.59
C TYR A 289 -13.44 4.22 -5.22
N CYS A 290 -13.36 2.88 -5.10
CA CYS A 290 -13.03 2.22 -3.83
C CYS A 290 -11.66 2.64 -3.26
N ALA A 291 -10.63 2.66 -4.11
CA ALA A 291 -9.28 3.06 -3.74
C ALA A 291 -9.19 4.57 -3.50
N GLU A 292 -9.98 5.35 -4.25
CA GLU A 292 -10.08 6.80 -4.06
C GLU A 292 -10.72 7.16 -2.74
N LEU A 293 -11.70 6.40 -2.24
CA LEU A 293 -12.28 6.63 -0.92
C LEU A 293 -11.21 6.46 0.18
N ALA A 294 -10.40 5.40 0.09
CA ALA A 294 -9.29 5.17 1.00
C ALA A 294 -8.28 6.33 0.92
N PHE A 295 -7.91 6.75 -0.29
CA PHE A 295 -7.00 7.87 -0.51
C PHE A 295 -7.54 9.22 0.00
N LEU A 296 -8.78 9.54 -0.35
CA LEU A 296 -9.47 10.79 -0.05
C LEU A 296 -9.66 10.94 1.45
N GLY A 297 -10.29 9.95 2.09
CA GLY A 297 -10.56 10.00 3.52
C GLY A 297 -9.28 10.01 4.36
N THR A 298 -8.24 9.29 3.93
CA THR A 298 -6.94 9.32 4.61
C THR A 298 -6.27 10.66 4.43
N SER A 299 -6.14 11.17 3.19
CA SER A 299 -5.50 12.48 2.94
C SER A 299 -6.23 13.60 3.66
N ALA A 300 -7.56 13.61 3.62
CA ALA A 300 -8.37 14.58 4.34
C ALA A 300 -8.16 14.47 5.85
N GLY A 301 -8.13 13.26 6.40
CA GLY A 301 -7.91 13.02 7.82
C GLY A 301 -6.54 13.47 8.34
N LEU A 302 -5.54 13.57 7.46
CA LEU A 302 -4.21 14.10 7.82
C LEU A 302 -4.14 15.64 7.71
N HIS A 303 -4.87 16.24 6.78
CA HIS A 303 -4.78 17.69 6.50
C HIS A 303 -5.83 18.55 7.20
N PHE A 304 -7.00 17.98 7.49
CA PHE A 304 -8.15 18.72 8.01
C PHE A 304 -8.71 18.03 9.26
N PRO A 305 -8.08 18.22 10.44
CA PRO A 305 -8.60 17.73 11.71
C PRO A 305 -10.07 18.15 11.91
N LEU A 306 -10.93 17.20 12.31
CA LEU A 306 -12.34 17.45 12.61
C LEU A 306 -12.48 18.11 13.99
N ASN A 307 -12.06 19.37 14.08
CA ASN A 307 -12.13 20.22 15.27
C ASN A 307 -12.60 21.65 14.92
N ASP A 308 -12.95 22.44 15.95
CA ASP A 308 -13.47 23.79 15.77
C ASP A 308 -12.50 24.69 14.99
N ALA A 309 -11.19 24.59 15.26
CA ALA A 309 -10.16 25.42 14.64
C ALA A 309 -10.09 25.24 13.11
N THR A 310 -10.38 24.04 12.61
CA THR A 310 -10.33 23.74 11.17
C THR A 310 -11.71 23.89 10.52
N MET A 311 -12.76 23.40 11.18
CA MET A 311 -14.09 23.26 10.56
C MET A 311 -14.92 24.54 10.59
N VAL A 312 -14.86 25.32 11.67
CA VAL A 312 -15.64 26.58 11.77
C VAL A 312 -15.25 27.57 10.66
N PRO A 313 -13.96 27.81 10.35
CA PRO A 313 -13.59 28.66 9.22
C PRO A 313 -13.98 28.08 7.85
N LEU A 314 -14.12 26.75 7.74
CA LEU A 314 -14.35 26.06 6.47
C LEU A 314 -15.84 26.00 6.08
N VAL A 315 -16.70 25.65 7.03
CA VAL A 315 -18.15 25.44 6.80
C VAL A 315 -19.04 26.40 7.59
N GLY A 316 -18.47 27.18 8.50
CA GLY A 316 -19.23 27.99 9.45
C GLY A 316 -19.66 27.22 10.70
N GLN A 317 -20.01 27.98 11.75
CA GLN A 317 -20.33 27.41 13.06
C GLN A 317 -21.55 26.48 13.03
N ALA A 318 -22.65 26.90 12.40
CA ALA A 318 -23.90 26.15 12.44
C ALA A 318 -23.83 24.78 11.73
N PRO A 319 -23.27 24.66 10.49
CA PRO A 319 -23.06 23.35 9.90
C PRO A 319 -22.08 22.48 10.70
N TRP A 320 -21.04 23.08 11.27
CA TRP A 320 -20.11 22.31 12.10
C TRP A 320 -20.78 21.75 13.37
N ASP A 321 -21.59 22.54 14.07
CA ASP A 321 -22.35 22.08 15.24
C ASP A 321 -23.36 20.98 14.87
N ALA A 322 -23.99 21.07 13.71
CA ALA A 322 -24.87 20.01 13.19
C ALA A 322 -24.09 18.73 12.91
N PHE A 323 -22.89 18.81 12.33
CA PHE A 323 -22.03 17.65 12.09
C PHE A 323 -21.62 16.97 13.41
N LYS A 324 -21.22 17.76 14.42
CA LYS A 324 -20.91 17.23 15.77
C LYS A 324 -22.11 16.50 16.36
N ALA A 325 -23.32 17.05 16.22
CA ALA A 325 -24.54 16.40 16.68
C ALA A 325 -24.82 15.06 15.96
N GLU A 326 -24.53 14.94 14.67
CA GLU A 326 -24.65 13.66 13.94
C GLU A 326 -23.63 12.62 14.42
N VAL A 327 -22.41 13.03 14.76
CA VAL A 327 -21.39 12.16 15.38
C VAL A 327 -21.85 11.69 16.76
N GLU A 328 -22.40 12.59 17.58
CA GLU A 328 -22.94 12.25 18.91
C GLU A 328 -24.11 11.27 18.82
N LYS A 329 -25.08 11.51 17.93
CA LYS A 329 -26.21 10.60 17.67
C LYS A 329 -25.71 9.20 17.29
N HIS A 330 -24.77 9.13 16.34
CA HIS A 330 -24.20 7.87 15.87
C HIS A 330 -23.57 7.08 17.03
N ASN A 331 -22.70 7.71 17.80
CA ASN A 331 -22.02 7.07 18.93
C ASN A 331 -22.98 6.68 20.06
N ALA A 332 -24.10 7.39 20.20
CA ALA A 332 -25.18 7.03 21.12
C ALA A 332 -26.08 5.89 20.61
N GLY A 333 -25.80 5.31 19.44
CA GLY A 333 -26.61 4.27 18.81
C GLY A 333 -27.95 4.76 18.27
N GLN A 334 -28.11 6.07 18.11
CA GLN A 334 -29.30 6.69 17.54
C GLN A 334 -29.19 6.76 16.02
N THR A 335 -30.33 6.97 15.36
CA THR A 335 -30.35 7.24 13.92
C THR A 335 -29.61 8.54 13.63
N SER A 336 -28.61 8.46 12.76
CA SER A 336 -27.76 9.56 12.31
C SER A 336 -27.59 9.52 10.79
N ALA A 337 -27.08 10.61 10.21
CA ALA A 337 -26.71 10.69 8.80
C ALA A 337 -25.80 9.52 8.35
N PHE A 338 -24.85 9.11 9.21
CA PHE A 338 -23.94 7.98 8.98
C PHE A 338 -24.63 6.62 8.84
N THR A 339 -25.89 6.50 9.29
CA THR A 339 -26.70 5.29 9.17
C THR A 339 -27.84 5.43 8.16
N THR A 340 -28.35 6.63 7.92
CA THR A 340 -29.48 6.86 7.00
C THR A 340 -29.03 7.10 5.57
N LEU A 341 -27.89 7.75 5.37
CA LEU A 341 -27.33 8.01 4.04
C LEU A 341 -26.39 6.89 3.58
N ASN A 342 -25.87 6.09 4.52
CA ASN A 342 -24.97 4.99 4.22
C ASN A 342 -25.73 3.68 4.02
N LYS A 343 -25.59 3.05 2.84
CA LYS A 343 -26.21 1.75 2.51
C LYS A 343 -25.48 0.57 3.17
N ASN A 344 -24.32 0.79 3.79
CA ASN A 344 -23.64 -0.20 4.61
C ASN A 344 -24.27 -0.27 6.01
N GLN A 345 -25.10 -1.29 6.26
CA GLN A 345 -25.76 -1.48 7.54
C GLN A 345 -24.79 -1.72 8.72
N ARG A 346 -23.53 -2.06 8.44
CA ARG A 346 -22.48 -2.27 9.45
C ARG A 346 -21.78 -0.97 9.86
N ALA A 347 -21.97 0.12 9.12
CA ALA A 347 -21.37 1.43 9.47
C ALA A 347 -21.72 1.89 10.89
N LYS A 348 -22.89 1.47 11.41
CA LYS A 348 -23.32 1.71 12.80
C LYS A 348 -22.34 1.19 13.88
N TYR A 349 -21.46 0.25 13.55
CA TYR A 349 -20.48 -0.29 14.50
C TYR A 349 -19.17 0.53 14.56
N VAL A 350 -18.98 1.49 13.64
CA VAL A 350 -17.78 2.32 13.60
C VAL A 350 -17.84 3.36 14.71
N ASP A 351 -16.85 3.39 15.58
CA ASP A 351 -16.73 4.47 16.57
C ASP A 351 -16.31 5.77 15.87
N LEU A 352 -17.11 6.82 15.97
CA LEU A 352 -16.73 8.12 15.42
C LEU A 352 -16.03 8.96 16.48
N ALA A 353 -15.03 9.74 16.08
CA ALA A 353 -14.26 10.59 16.96
C ALA A 353 -13.97 11.94 16.31
N LEU A 354 -14.20 13.01 17.07
CA LEU A 354 -13.75 14.36 16.73
C LEU A 354 -12.29 14.52 17.14
N ALA A 355 -11.53 15.30 16.37
CA ALA A 355 -10.13 15.54 16.66
C ALA A 355 -9.97 16.42 17.93
N PRO A 356 -8.89 16.24 18.71
CA PRO A 356 -8.52 17.18 19.77
C PRO A 356 -8.43 18.62 19.25
N ALA A 357 -8.77 19.58 20.10
CA ALA A 357 -8.80 21.01 19.73
C ALA A 357 -7.42 21.55 19.30
N ASP A 358 -6.34 20.94 19.81
CA ASP A 358 -4.94 21.29 19.53
C ASP A 358 -4.32 20.45 18.41
N LEU A 359 -5.05 19.49 17.82
CA LEU A 359 -4.56 18.73 16.67
C LEU A 359 -4.55 19.65 15.44
N ALA A 360 -3.36 19.92 14.92
CA ALA A 360 -3.13 20.65 13.68
C ALA A 360 -3.00 19.67 12.50
N ALA A 361 -2.94 20.20 11.27
CA ALA A 361 -2.67 19.39 10.08
C ALA A 361 -1.33 18.64 10.23
N MET A 362 -1.29 17.36 9.89
CA MET A 362 -0.10 16.50 10.05
C MET A 362 1.20 17.12 9.53
N PRO A 363 1.23 17.78 8.34
CA PRO A 363 2.45 18.38 7.83
C PRO A 363 3.03 19.49 8.72
N SER A 364 2.25 20.13 9.59
CA SER A 364 2.77 21.18 10.48
C SER A 364 3.69 20.62 11.57
N TYR A 365 3.66 19.31 11.80
CA TYR A 365 4.57 18.63 12.72
C TYR A 365 5.86 18.15 12.04
N SER A 366 5.93 18.24 10.70
CA SER A 366 7.13 17.89 9.94
C SER A 366 8.12 19.06 9.92
N SER A 367 9.42 18.75 9.99
CA SER A 367 10.49 19.71 9.74
C SER A 367 10.66 20.02 8.25
N ASN A 368 10.08 19.22 7.36
CA ASN A 368 10.17 19.41 5.92
C ASN A 368 8.98 20.21 5.37
N ALA A 369 9.23 21.47 4.99
CA ALA A 369 8.20 22.35 4.44
C ALA A 369 7.53 21.79 3.16
N ALA A 370 8.20 20.92 2.40
CA ALA A 370 7.60 20.29 1.22
C ALA A 370 6.46 19.32 1.56
N ASP A 371 6.39 18.83 2.80
CA ASP A 371 5.31 17.95 3.25
C ASP A 371 3.94 18.64 3.23
N ALA A 372 3.89 19.96 3.32
CA ALA A 372 2.64 20.72 3.24
C ALA A 372 1.88 20.54 1.91
N GLN A 373 2.56 20.10 0.85
CA GLN A 373 1.97 19.83 -0.46
C GLN A 373 1.72 18.34 -0.73
N LYS A 374 2.14 17.45 0.18
CA LYS A 374 1.97 16.00 0.01
C LYS A 374 0.58 15.56 0.46
N LEU A 375 0.00 14.61 -0.25
CA LEU A 375 -1.20 13.88 0.17
C LEU A 375 -0.80 12.64 1.01
N ALA A 376 -1.77 11.88 1.53
CA ALA A 376 -1.46 10.68 2.32
C ALA A 376 -0.54 9.73 1.55
N PHE A 377 -0.89 9.49 0.29
CA PHE A 377 -0.11 8.75 -0.69
C PHE A 377 0.13 9.65 -1.90
N LYS A 378 1.22 9.42 -2.65
CA LYS A 378 1.43 10.11 -3.92
C LYS A 378 0.51 9.46 -4.96
N PRO A 379 -0.46 10.17 -5.58
CA PRO A 379 -1.24 9.59 -6.66
C PRO A 379 -0.33 9.25 -7.86
N MET A 380 -0.77 8.32 -8.71
CA MET A 380 0.02 7.81 -9.83
C MET A 380 -0.33 8.51 -11.12
N THR A 381 0.66 8.73 -11.97
CA THR A 381 0.44 8.96 -13.41
C THR A 381 0.41 7.63 -14.16
N MET A 382 0.01 7.64 -15.44
CA MET A 382 0.11 6.44 -16.28
C MET A 382 1.56 5.91 -16.37
N ALA A 383 2.54 6.82 -16.39
CA ALA A 383 3.96 6.46 -16.37
C ALA A 383 4.32 5.69 -15.09
N ASP A 384 3.85 6.15 -13.93
CA ASP A 384 4.10 5.46 -12.66
C ASP A 384 3.44 4.06 -12.65
N ILE A 385 2.21 3.92 -13.17
CA ILE A 385 1.53 2.62 -13.29
C ILE A 385 2.35 1.63 -14.13
N LEU A 386 2.85 2.07 -15.30
CA LEU A 386 3.67 1.23 -16.17
C LEU A 386 5.02 0.86 -15.53
N GLN A 387 5.68 1.82 -14.88
CA GLN A 387 6.92 1.56 -14.16
C GLN A 387 6.72 0.51 -13.07
N HIS A 388 5.63 0.60 -12.29
CA HIS A 388 5.34 -0.37 -11.23
C HIS A 388 4.94 -1.73 -11.76
N PHE A 389 4.18 -1.79 -12.86
CA PHE A 389 3.90 -3.04 -13.54
C PHE A 389 5.19 -3.78 -13.89
N LEU A 390 6.14 -3.08 -14.54
CA LEU A 390 7.42 -3.65 -14.93
C LEU A 390 8.27 -4.06 -13.72
N ARG A 391 8.35 -3.23 -12.67
CA ARG A 391 9.09 -3.52 -11.44
C ARG A 391 8.50 -4.68 -10.63
N THR A 392 7.25 -5.05 -10.87
CA THR A 392 6.55 -6.10 -10.11
C THR A 392 6.51 -7.42 -10.89
N HIS A 393 6.24 -7.39 -12.19
CA HIS A 393 6.18 -8.60 -13.03
C HIS A 393 7.54 -9.03 -13.59
N VAL A 394 8.43 -8.09 -13.88
CA VAL A 394 9.81 -8.39 -14.32
C VAL A 394 10.77 -7.65 -13.40
N PRO A 395 10.91 -8.09 -12.13
CA PRO A 395 11.64 -7.35 -11.10
C PRO A 395 13.15 -7.40 -11.36
N ARG A 396 13.61 -6.60 -12.32
CA ARG A 396 15.02 -6.42 -12.73
C ARG A 396 15.92 -6.08 -11.54
N GLU A 397 15.39 -5.35 -10.55
CA GLU A 397 16.07 -5.07 -9.28
C GLU A 397 16.43 -6.33 -8.48
N GLN A 398 15.64 -7.40 -8.59
CA GLN A 398 15.86 -8.67 -7.89
C GLN A 398 16.53 -9.71 -8.78
N LEU A 399 16.12 -9.78 -10.05
CA LEU A 399 16.56 -10.81 -10.98
C LEU A 399 17.85 -10.43 -11.72
N GLY A 400 18.22 -9.14 -11.75
CA GLY A 400 19.42 -8.65 -12.40
C GLY A 400 19.22 -8.15 -13.83
N GLU A 401 20.28 -7.55 -14.37
CA GLU A 401 20.30 -6.81 -15.64
C GLU A 401 20.08 -7.69 -16.88
N GLN A 402 20.29 -9.01 -16.77
CA GLN A 402 19.96 -9.96 -17.84
C GLN A 402 18.47 -9.97 -18.19
N MET A 403 17.61 -9.43 -17.32
CA MET A 403 16.18 -9.27 -17.59
C MET A 403 15.84 -8.08 -18.50
N ALA A 404 16.81 -7.21 -18.84
CA ALA A 404 16.55 -6.01 -19.64
C ALA A 404 15.87 -6.31 -21.00
N PRO A 405 16.32 -7.29 -21.82
CA PRO A 405 15.67 -7.59 -23.09
C PRO A 405 14.22 -8.04 -22.92
N VAL A 406 13.96 -8.82 -21.87
CA VAL A 406 12.63 -9.36 -21.52
C VAL A 406 11.70 -8.24 -21.07
N GLN A 407 12.17 -7.36 -20.18
CA GLN A 407 11.41 -6.22 -19.69
C GLN A 407 11.09 -5.22 -20.81
N GLY A 408 12.04 -4.99 -21.72
CA GLY A 408 11.84 -4.13 -22.88
C GLY A 408 10.84 -4.70 -23.89
N GLN A 409 10.92 -6.00 -24.18
CA GLN A 409 9.95 -6.68 -25.07
C GLN A 409 8.54 -6.66 -24.47
N LEU A 410 8.41 -6.88 -23.17
CA LEU A 410 7.13 -6.77 -22.47
C LEU A 410 6.55 -5.37 -22.63
N LEU A 411 7.33 -4.32 -22.33
CA LEU A 411 6.88 -2.93 -22.50
C LEU A 411 6.46 -2.64 -23.96
N GLU A 412 7.24 -3.08 -24.94
CA GLU A 412 6.93 -2.92 -26.36
C GLU A 412 5.55 -3.51 -26.75
N GLN A 413 5.23 -4.70 -26.23
CA GLN A 413 3.92 -5.35 -26.44
C GLN A 413 2.76 -4.58 -25.79
N MET A 414 3.04 -3.74 -24.79
CA MET A 414 2.01 -2.94 -24.11
C MET A 414 1.60 -1.69 -24.87
N LYS A 415 2.37 -1.26 -25.89
CA LYS A 415 2.16 0.01 -26.61
C LYS A 415 0.70 0.24 -27.04
N PRO A 416 -0.02 -0.72 -27.67
CA PRO A 416 -1.40 -0.51 -28.10
C PRO A 416 -2.34 -0.20 -26.93
N GLY A 417 -2.24 -0.97 -25.84
CA GLY A 417 -3.09 -0.78 -24.65
C GLY A 417 -2.77 0.51 -23.89
N VAL A 418 -1.52 0.96 -23.92
CA VAL A 418 -1.12 2.27 -23.35
C VAL A 418 -1.72 3.42 -24.14
N LEU A 419 -1.66 3.36 -25.46
CA LEU A 419 -2.28 4.38 -26.33
C LEU A 419 -3.81 4.42 -26.12
N GLU A 420 -4.45 3.25 -26.01
CA GLU A 420 -5.89 3.14 -25.70
C GLU A 420 -6.24 3.72 -24.33
N ALA A 421 -5.47 3.38 -23.29
CA ALA A 421 -5.70 3.88 -21.93
C ALA A 421 -5.58 5.40 -21.84
N MET A 422 -4.72 6.00 -22.67
CA MET A 422 -4.57 7.44 -22.79
C MET A 422 -5.56 8.08 -23.77
N ALA A 423 -6.39 7.29 -24.47
CA ALA A 423 -7.24 7.71 -25.60
C ALA A 423 -6.47 8.33 -26.78
N MET A 424 -5.17 8.03 -26.91
CA MET A 424 -4.34 8.45 -28.04
C MET A 424 -4.66 7.67 -29.32
N ASP A 425 -5.20 6.47 -29.20
CA ASP A 425 -5.67 5.63 -30.31
C ASP A 425 -6.84 6.28 -31.08
N GLN A 426 -7.61 7.16 -30.42
CA GLN A 426 -8.69 7.93 -31.01
C GLN A 426 -8.21 9.08 -31.91
N LEU A 427 -6.93 9.46 -31.79
CA LEU A 427 -6.31 10.49 -32.63
C LEU A 427 -5.72 9.86 -33.90
N PRO A 428 -5.73 10.57 -35.05
CA PRO A 428 -5.02 10.13 -36.24
C PRO A 428 -3.54 9.83 -35.97
N ALA A 429 -2.96 8.81 -36.61
CA ALA A 429 -1.56 8.45 -36.43
C ALA A 429 -0.57 9.59 -36.74
N THR A 430 -0.98 10.56 -37.55
CA THR A 430 -0.19 11.76 -37.90
C THR A 430 -0.41 12.94 -36.94
N ASP A 431 -1.28 12.82 -35.94
CA ASP A 431 -1.53 13.87 -34.97
C ASP A 431 -0.25 14.15 -34.16
N PRO A 432 0.21 15.42 -34.07
CA PRO A 432 1.45 15.76 -33.37
C PRO A 432 1.50 15.28 -31.91
N LYS A 433 0.36 15.26 -31.19
CA LYS A 433 0.29 14.79 -29.81
C LYS A 433 0.54 13.28 -29.74
N ARG A 434 -0.11 12.52 -30.62
CA ARG A 434 0.07 11.06 -30.71
C ARG A 434 1.50 10.70 -31.11
N VAL A 435 2.04 11.38 -32.12
CA VAL A 435 3.43 11.18 -32.57
C VAL A 435 4.43 11.43 -31.43
N ALA A 436 4.25 12.50 -30.66
CA ALA A 436 5.12 12.80 -29.53
C ALA A 436 5.06 11.72 -28.43
N VAL A 437 3.87 11.20 -28.12
CA VAL A 437 3.72 10.11 -27.14
C VAL A 437 4.34 8.81 -27.66
N GLU A 438 4.11 8.46 -28.92
CA GLU A 438 4.70 7.27 -29.52
C GLU A 438 6.23 7.34 -29.53
N GLN A 439 6.82 8.50 -29.85
CA GLN A 439 8.27 8.72 -29.81
C GLN A 439 8.84 8.63 -28.39
N LEU A 440 8.18 9.21 -27.40
CA LEU A 440 8.58 9.10 -26.00
C LEU A 440 8.52 7.65 -25.52
N PHE A 441 7.47 6.92 -25.91
CA PHE A 441 7.33 5.50 -25.61
C PHE A 441 8.47 4.67 -26.22
N ASP A 442 8.82 4.91 -27.47
CA ASP A 442 9.92 4.19 -28.14
C ASP A 442 11.28 4.50 -27.49
N ALA A 443 11.49 5.74 -27.03
CA ALA A 443 12.67 6.11 -26.24
C ALA A 443 12.72 5.37 -24.89
N LEU A 444 11.58 5.26 -24.19
CA LEU A 444 11.48 4.48 -22.95
C LEU A 444 11.80 3.00 -23.19
N VAL A 445 11.24 2.39 -24.24
CA VAL A 445 11.53 0.99 -24.62
C VAL A 445 13.02 0.80 -24.88
N ALA A 446 13.66 1.72 -25.61
CA ALA A 446 15.09 1.63 -25.91
C ALA A 446 15.96 1.63 -24.64
N VAL A 447 15.62 2.47 -23.65
CA VAL A 447 16.29 2.50 -22.34
C VAL A 447 16.01 1.22 -21.54
N VAL A 448 14.75 0.80 -21.43
CA VAL A 448 14.37 -0.39 -20.66
C VAL A 448 15.01 -1.67 -21.22
N LYS A 449 15.07 -1.80 -22.55
CA LYS A 449 15.64 -2.97 -23.24
C LYS A 449 17.16 -3.08 -23.12
N LYS A 450 17.85 -1.97 -22.84
CA LYS A 450 19.31 -1.92 -22.70
C LYS A 450 19.73 -2.46 -21.34
N SER A 451 20.77 -3.31 -21.31
CA SER A 451 21.46 -3.72 -20.09
C SER A 451 22.42 -2.61 -19.63
N TYR A 452 22.49 -2.36 -18.33
CA TYR A 452 23.40 -1.42 -17.68
C TYR A 452 24.35 -2.19 -16.74
N ALA A 453 25.33 -1.50 -16.13
CA ALA A 453 26.23 -2.13 -15.18
C ALA A 453 25.55 -2.39 -13.83
N SER A 454 24.49 -1.64 -13.51
CA SER A 454 23.70 -1.83 -12.30
C SER A 454 22.26 -1.35 -12.48
N TYR A 455 21.37 -1.82 -11.61
CA TYR A 455 20.00 -1.31 -11.55
C TYR A 455 19.93 0.18 -11.24
N ALA A 456 20.86 0.70 -10.43
CA ALA A 456 20.93 2.13 -10.13
C ALA A 456 21.27 2.98 -11.37
N GLU A 457 22.21 2.50 -12.19
CA GLU A 457 22.53 3.15 -13.47
C GLU A 457 21.35 3.10 -14.45
N PHE A 458 20.64 1.98 -14.52
CA PHE A 458 19.39 1.87 -15.28
C PHE A 458 18.34 2.89 -14.81
N GLN A 459 18.09 3.00 -13.51
CA GLN A 459 17.14 3.99 -12.97
C GLN A 459 17.57 5.42 -13.33
N ALA A 460 18.86 5.76 -13.19
CA ALA A 460 19.39 7.07 -13.55
C ALA A 460 19.21 7.39 -15.04
N ALA A 461 19.36 6.39 -15.92
CA ALA A 461 19.13 6.56 -17.36
C ALA A 461 17.64 6.68 -17.73
N LEU A 462 16.76 6.05 -16.96
CA LEU A 462 15.32 6.04 -17.18
C LEU A 462 14.64 7.32 -16.70
N GLU A 463 15.11 7.89 -15.58
CA GLU A 463 14.41 8.97 -14.87
C GLU A 463 14.11 10.21 -15.72
N PRO A 464 15.00 10.74 -16.59
CA PRO A 464 14.70 11.91 -17.42
C PRO A 464 13.53 11.70 -18.39
N LEU A 465 13.35 10.46 -18.88
CA LEU A 465 12.21 10.10 -19.72
C LEU A 465 10.94 9.92 -18.89
N MET A 466 11.06 9.39 -17.67
CA MET A 466 9.93 9.27 -16.74
C MET A 466 9.42 10.64 -16.30
N GLU A 467 10.29 11.61 -16.02
CA GLU A 467 9.91 12.99 -15.73
C GLU A 467 9.15 13.64 -16.89
N GLN A 468 9.51 13.33 -18.14
CA GLN A 468 8.76 13.77 -19.31
C GLN A 468 7.41 13.05 -19.40
N ALA A 469 7.40 11.73 -19.22
CA ALA A 469 6.19 10.92 -19.33
C ALA A 469 5.14 11.30 -18.27
N ARG A 470 5.56 11.63 -17.04
CA ARG A 470 4.67 12.11 -15.96
C ARG A 470 3.97 13.44 -16.28
N LYS A 471 4.50 14.22 -17.23
CA LYS A 471 3.88 15.49 -17.71
C LYS A 471 2.88 15.26 -18.83
N VAL A 472 2.80 14.04 -19.38
CA VAL A 472 1.86 13.70 -20.46
C VAL A 472 0.55 13.23 -19.85
N THR A 473 -0.39 14.15 -19.72
CA THR A 473 -1.81 13.84 -19.52
C THR A 473 -2.39 13.53 -20.90
N GLY A 474 -3.06 12.39 -21.11
CA GLY A 474 -3.63 12.06 -22.43
C GLY A 474 -4.61 13.12 -22.96
N PRO A 475 -5.21 12.99 -24.16
CA PRO A 475 -6.26 13.88 -24.68
C PRO A 475 -7.52 14.01 -23.80
N ARG A 476 -7.57 13.34 -22.65
CA ARG A 476 -8.59 13.55 -21.61
C ARG A 476 -8.19 14.74 -20.75
N ASP A 477 -8.73 15.90 -21.05
CA ASP A 477 -8.85 17.02 -20.13
C ASP A 477 -10.36 17.32 -19.95
N ASP A 478 -10.86 17.86 -18.83
CA ASP A 478 -10.30 18.93 -18.04
C ASP A 478 -10.59 18.81 -16.54
N THR A 479 -9.51 18.97 -15.77
CA THR A 479 -9.42 19.33 -14.35
C THR A 479 -9.16 18.24 -13.30
N GLY A 480 -8.85 16.98 -13.69
CA GLY A 480 -8.27 15.95 -12.82
C GLY A 480 -6.87 15.44 -13.21
N THR A 481 -6.15 16.23 -14.03
CA THR A 481 -4.68 16.27 -14.23
C THR A 481 -3.91 14.98 -14.52
N GLY A 482 -4.58 13.89 -14.93
CA GLY A 482 -3.90 12.63 -15.31
C GLY A 482 -3.33 11.84 -14.12
N TYR A 483 -3.88 12.08 -12.92
CA TYR A 483 -3.59 11.32 -11.71
C TYR A 483 -4.63 10.24 -11.47
N PHE A 484 -4.16 9.14 -10.91
CA PHE A 484 -4.94 7.93 -10.65
C PHE A 484 -4.63 7.38 -9.25
N VAL A 485 -5.62 6.73 -8.66
CA VAL A 485 -5.48 5.95 -7.42
C VAL A 485 -5.99 4.54 -7.71
N PRO A 486 -5.24 3.72 -8.48
CA PRO A 486 -5.62 2.33 -8.66
C PRO A 486 -5.48 1.57 -7.33
N PRO A 487 -6.19 0.43 -7.13
CA PRO A 487 -5.97 -0.44 -5.98
C PRO A 487 -4.48 -0.80 -5.77
N SER A 488 -3.75 -1.02 -6.87
CA SER A 488 -2.31 -1.30 -6.84
C SER A 488 -1.44 -0.20 -6.24
N LEU A 489 -1.94 1.04 -6.08
CA LEU A 489 -1.22 2.09 -5.35
C LEU A 489 -0.92 1.66 -3.92
N LEU A 490 -1.92 1.17 -3.18
CA LEU A 490 -1.75 0.79 -1.77
C LEU A 490 -0.77 -0.39 -1.66
N HIS A 491 -0.83 -1.31 -2.63
CA HIS A 491 0.10 -2.42 -2.76
C HIS A 491 1.54 -1.95 -2.90
N VAL A 492 1.85 -1.13 -3.90
CA VAL A 492 3.25 -0.72 -4.14
C VAL A 492 3.77 0.30 -3.12
N VAL A 493 2.89 1.05 -2.46
CA VAL A 493 3.24 1.86 -1.28
C VAL A 493 3.65 0.94 -0.14
N ALA A 494 2.90 -0.14 0.11
CA ALA A 494 3.24 -1.12 1.15
C ALA A 494 4.53 -1.91 0.85
N GLN A 495 4.87 -2.10 -0.43
CA GLN A 495 6.18 -2.65 -0.83
C GLN A 495 7.32 -1.62 -0.72
N GLY A 496 7.02 -0.36 -0.38
CA GLY A 496 8.00 0.72 -0.34
C GLY A 496 8.51 1.14 -1.72
N LYS A 497 7.82 0.74 -2.81
CA LYS A 497 8.23 0.99 -4.20
C LYS A 497 7.73 2.33 -4.74
N HIS A 498 6.69 2.91 -4.14
CA HIS A 498 6.12 4.21 -4.53
C HIS A 498 6.14 5.22 -3.38
N PRO A 499 7.30 5.84 -3.09
CA PRO A 499 7.42 6.85 -2.04
C PRO A 499 6.78 8.18 -2.45
N GLY A 500 6.68 9.11 -1.50
CA GLY A 500 6.29 10.50 -1.76
C GLY A 500 5.00 10.96 -1.08
N GLY A 501 4.27 10.05 -0.43
CA GLY A 501 3.17 10.39 0.47
C GLY A 501 3.64 10.87 1.85
N LEU A 502 2.73 11.48 2.59
CA LEU A 502 2.89 11.85 4.00
C LEU A 502 3.11 10.63 4.90
N ILE A 503 2.42 9.53 4.63
CA ILE A 503 2.52 8.27 5.37
C ILE A 503 2.92 7.13 4.42
N GLY A 504 3.44 6.04 4.98
CA GLY A 504 3.61 4.78 4.28
C GLY A 504 2.45 3.82 4.54
N LEU A 505 2.62 2.58 4.09
CA LEU A 505 1.79 1.46 4.49
C LEU A 505 2.72 0.33 4.93
N LYS A 506 2.33 -0.36 6.00
CA LYS A 506 3.03 -1.56 6.49
C LYS A 506 2.18 -2.80 6.26
N TYR A 507 2.85 -3.88 5.88
CA TYR A 507 2.23 -5.18 5.68
C TYR A 507 1.71 -5.73 7.01
N VAL A 508 0.52 -6.33 6.99
CA VAL A 508 -0.07 -7.00 8.14
C VAL A 508 -0.19 -8.49 7.87
N GLY A 509 -0.73 -8.89 6.73
CA GLY A 509 -0.96 -10.31 6.42
C GLY A 509 -1.65 -10.51 5.08
N HIS A 510 -1.89 -11.77 4.71
CA HIS A 510 -2.72 -12.16 3.58
C HIS A 510 -4.05 -12.72 4.05
N GLY A 511 -5.15 -12.18 3.53
CA GLY A 511 -6.48 -12.69 3.78
C GLY A 511 -6.75 -13.95 2.98
N ILE A 512 -7.09 -15.04 3.68
CA ILE A 512 -7.53 -16.31 3.07
C ILE A 512 -8.83 -16.74 3.75
N HIS A 513 -9.82 -17.20 2.99
CA HIS A 513 -11.11 -17.57 3.56
C HIS A 513 -11.00 -18.75 4.55
N TRP A 514 -11.82 -18.74 5.61
CA TRP A 514 -11.84 -19.77 6.67
C TRP A 514 -11.86 -21.21 6.14
N SER A 515 -12.57 -21.47 5.05
CA SER A 515 -12.66 -22.81 4.44
C SER A 515 -11.32 -23.41 3.97
N ALA A 516 -10.26 -22.60 3.87
CA ALA A 516 -8.90 -23.03 3.52
C ALA A 516 -7.87 -22.70 4.61
N VAL A 517 -8.30 -22.32 5.80
CA VAL A 517 -7.43 -21.96 6.92
C VAL A 517 -7.85 -22.71 8.17
N SER A 518 -6.91 -23.11 9.01
CA SER A 518 -7.21 -23.64 10.34
C SER A 518 -6.16 -23.19 11.35
N LEU A 519 -6.42 -23.42 12.63
CA LEU A 519 -5.32 -23.46 13.59
C LEU A 519 -4.49 -24.72 13.34
N PRO A 520 -3.16 -24.68 13.58
CA PRO A 520 -2.36 -25.89 13.69
C PRO A 520 -2.98 -26.83 14.71
N ALA A 521 -2.91 -28.13 14.46
CA ALA A 521 -3.26 -29.11 15.48
C ALA A 521 -2.44 -28.81 16.73
N ALA A 522 -3.10 -28.77 17.90
CA ALA A 522 -2.37 -28.64 19.15
C ALA A 522 -1.32 -29.76 19.20
N PRO A 523 -0.07 -29.48 19.63
CA PRO A 523 0.87 -30.55 19.90
C PRO A 523 0.18 -31.54 20.86
N PRO A 524 0.41 -32.86 20.70
CA PRO A 524 -0.17 -33.84 21.59
C PRO A 524 0.14 -33.45 23.05
N PRO A 525 -0.81 -33.65 23.99
CA PRO A 525 -0.57 -33.32 25.39
C PRO A 525 0.74 -33.97 25.83
N ALA A 526 1.61 -33.19 26.48
CA ALA A 526 2.87 -33.68 27.00
C ALA A 526 2.59 -34.95 27.82
N ASP A 527 3.35 -36.02 27.56
CA ASP A 527 3.23 -37.26 28.31
C ASP A 527 3.39 -36.91 29.79
N PRO A 528 2.45 -37.25 30.69
CA PRO A 528 2.58 -36.99 32.11
C PRO A 528 3.80 -37.69 32.75
N ASN A 529 4.48 -38.58 32.02
CA ASN A 529 5.76 -39.19 32.40
C ASN A 529 6.99 -38.48 31.81
N ASP A 530 6.82 -37.42 31.01
CA ASP A 530 7.92 -36.60 30.49
C ASP A 530 8.33 -35.57 31.54
N ASN A 531 9.43 -35.88 32.23
CA ASN A 531 9.99 -35.13 33.33
C ASN A 531 10.79 -33.90 32.87
N GLY A 532 10.16 -33.02 32.10
CA GLY A 532 10.71 -31.68 31.82
C GLY A 532 11.98 -31.70 30.97
N SER A 533 12.09 -32.64 30.04
CA SER A 533 13.01 -32.51 28.91
C SER A 533 12.51 -31.35 28.05
N LEU A 534 13.18 -30.19 28.14
CA LEU A 534 13.03 -29.07 27.20
C LEU A 534 12.92 -29.64 25.79
N ASN A 535 11.81 -29.37 25.10
CA ASN A 535 11.56 -29.85 23.74
C ASN A 535 12.68 -29.36 22.80
N VAL A 536 13.67 -30.23 22.64
CA VAL A 536 14.68 -30.21 21.58
C VAL A 536 13.93 -30.43 20.27
N VAL A 537 14.08 -29.49 19.34
CA VAL A 537 13.74 -29.67 17.93
C VAL A 537 14.22 -31.05 17.45
N PRO A 538 13.44 -31.79 16.64
CA PRO A 538 13.73 -33.19 16.32
C PRO A 538 15.23 -33.39 16.02
N GLY A 539 15.85 -34.33 16.75
CA GLY A 539 17.30 -34.59 16.77
C GLY A 539 17.95 -35.02 15.45
N ASN A 540 17.27 -34.82 14.32
CA ASN A 540 17.76 -35.06 12.97
C ASN A 540 17.71 -33.82 12.07
N ASN A 541 17.50 -32.59 12.58
CA ASN A 541 17.84 -31.41 11.79
C ASN A 541 19.39 -31.31 11.76
N PRO A 542 20.05 -31.53 10.60
CA PRO A 542 21.50 -31.47 10.50
C PRO A 542 22.06 -30.05 10.79
N TYR A 543 21.18 -29.07 10.98
CA TYR A 543 21.51 -27.66 11.23
C TYR A 543 21.03 -27.17 12.61
N ALA A 544 20.65 -28.06 13.53
CA ALA A 544 20.46 -27.69 14.94
C ALA A 544 21.76 -27.09 15.50
N LYS A 545 21.68 -26.00 16.28
CA LYS A 545 22.84 -25.23 16.78
C LYS A 545 23.79 -24.67 15.70
N SER A 546 23.30 -24.51 14.47
CA SER A 546 24.09 -24.04 13.33
C SER A 546 23.48 -22.78 12.71
N CYS A 547 24.34 -21.92 12.17
CA CYS A 547 23.93 -20.77 11.38
C CYS A 547 23.62 -21.08 9.91
N ARG A 548 23.69 -22.34 9.50
CA ARG A 548 23.43 -22.72 8.11
C ARG A 548 21.97 -22.46 7.75
N SER A 549 21.77 -21.52 6.81
CA SER A 549 20.48 -20.97 6.40
C SER A 549 19.75 -20.10 7.45
N SER A 550 20.47 -19.67 8.50
CA SER A 550 19.94 -18.85 9.60
C SER A 550 20.74 -17.55 9.83
N CYS A 551 21.65 -17.16 8.94
CA CYS A 551 22.43 -15.92 9.07
C CYS A 551 21.54 -14.69 9.26
N GLY A 552 21.83 -13.90 10.31
CA GLY A 552 21.02 -12.74 10.69
C GLY A 552 19.81 -13.05 11.57
N GLY A 553 19.59 -14.31 11.98
CA GLY A 553 18.49 -14.71 12.86
C GLY A 553 18.89 -15.81 13.86
N SER A 554 17.91 -16.49 14.44
CA SER A 554 18.15 -17.62 15.34
C SER A 554 18.41 -18.92 14.57
N SER A 555 19.16 -19.84 15.19
CA SER A 555 19.32 -21.21 14.68
C SER A 555 17.95 -21.88 14.51
N PRO A 556 17.82 -22.91 13.64
CA PRO A 556 16.55 -23.59 13.42
C PRO A 556 15.91 -24.19 14.69
N ASP A 557 16.72 -24.43 15.73
CA ASP A 557 16.28 -24.90 17.03
C ASP A 557 16.21 -23.83 18.12
N GLY A 558 16.47 -22.56 17.78
CA GLY A 558 16.41 -21.41 18.69
C GLY A 558 17.44 -21.45 19.81
N SER A 559 18.42 -22.34 19.73
CA SER A 559 19.41 -22.58 20.79
C SER A 559 20.57 -21.58 20.79
N CYS A 560 20.76 -20.87 19.67
CA CYS A 560 21.79 -19.86 19.51
C CYS A 560 21.42 -18.88 18.38
N TRP A 561 22.16 -17.77 18.29
CA TRP A 561 21.90 -16.68 17.34
C TRP A 561 23.05 -16.46 16.35
N CYS A 562 22.67 -16.01 15.15
CA CYS A 562 23.52 -15.82 13.99
C CYS A 562 23.50 -14.37 13.49
N ASP A 563 23.02 -13.44 14.30
CA ASP A 563 23.01 -12.01 14.02
C ASP A 563 24.26 -11.30 14.57
N ALA A 564 24.44 -10.02 14.28
CA ALA A 564 25.58 -9.23 14.74
C ALA A 564 25.62 -9.03 16.26
N SER A 565 24.45 -9.06 16.92
CA SER A 565 24.30 -8.79 18.35
C SER A 565 24.56 -10.01 19.23
N CYS A 566 24.62 -11.22 18.68
CA CYS A 566 24.82 -12.43 19.50
C CYS A 566 26.09 -12.42 20.37
N ALA A 567 27.11 -11.65 19.95
CA ALA A 567 28.36 -11.53 20.72
C ALA A 567 28.18 -10.66 21.97
N GLU A 568 27.26 -9.69 21.91
CA GLU A 568 26.87 -8.85 23.03
C GLU A 568 26.05 -9.64 24.05
N TYR A 569 25.16 -10.52 23.57
CA TYR A 569 24.29 -11.35 24.41
C TYR A 569 24.91 -12.67 24.85
N GLY A 570 26.04 -13.08 24.27
CA GLY A 570 26.74 -14.31 24.62
C GLY A 570 26.03 -15.59 24.14
N ASP A 571 25.20 -15.49 23.09
CA ASP A 571 24.35 -16.56 22.59
C ASP A 571 24.67 -16.94 21.13
N CYS A 572 25.86 -16.59 20.62
CA CYS A 572 26.28 -16.94 19.26
C CYS A 572 26.33 -18.45 19.01
N CYS A 573 25.86 -18.87 17.82
CA CYS A 573 26.15 -20.23 17.35
C CYS A 573 27.65 -20.40 17.07
N ALA A 574 28.16 -21.60 17.35
CA ALA A 574 29.59 -21.90 17.27
C ALA A 574 30.17 -21.74 15.85
N ASP A 575 29.34 -21.95 14.82
CA ASP A 575 29.74 -21.91 13.41
C ASP A 575 29.43 -20.57 12.72
N LYS A 576 28.94 -19.55 13.44
CA LYS A 576 28.56 -18.25 12.86
C LYS A 576 29.67 -17.64 12.00
N ALA A 577 30.89 -17.63 12.52
CA ALA A 577 32.04 -17.04 11.82
C ALA A 577 32.45 -17.81 10.54
N GLU A 578 32.12 -19.12 10.47
CA GLU A 578 32.41 -19.97 9.32
C GLU A 578 31.30 -19.86 8.25
N VAL A 579 30.04 -19.73 8.68
CA VAL A 579 28.86 -19.87 7.83
C VAL A 579 28.30 -18.53 7.32
N CYS A 580 28.44 -17.45 8.09
CA CYS A 580 27.78 -16.16 7.84
C CYS A 580 28.75 -15.02 7.54
N GLN A 581 29.76 -15.28 6.69
CA GLN A 581 30.74 -14.28 6.26
C GLN A 581 30.10 -13.06 5.59
#